data_AF-A0A1A9VAN1-F1
#
_entry.id   AF-A0A1A9VAN1-F1
#
_cell.length_a   1.000
_cell.length_b   1.000
_cell.length_c   1.000
_cell.angle_alpha   90.00
_cell.angle_beta   90.00
_cell.angle_gamma   90.00
#
_symmetry.space_group_name_H-M   'P 1'
#
loop_
_entity.id
_entity.type
_entity.pdbx_description
1 polymer ?
#
loop_
_entity_poly.entity_id
_entity_poly.type
_entity_poly.pdbx_seq_one_letter_code
_entity_poly.pdbx_strand_id
1 'polypeptide(L)'
;MWSMQLSIITFNVWGIPFISSDRSARIIDIATQLNTGNYDIVSLQEVWSENDSRILQNMTKKVLPYAHYFYSGVMGSGLLVLSKFPIVSTIFHGWTVNGYFHRIQHADWFGGKGVGLCRIRVENDRYVHLYNAHLHAEYNIKNDDYKTHRVLQAFDTAQFIDATRGDSMVQILAGDFNAKPGDLSYGILLHISEMRDTCSSELIATYECKDNAYTSKAALAKNSTGQRIDHIFMRNSDDKVKASVMEYKLPLPPRVPGKRYSYSDHEAVQVKLKIEELQEADITRLIKNNHYKCRRNVYYTTSNGFKALEKSTTGHFYVADTLLQMALINEGITMCERHLKQLHRDRIAYICVALFLLIGFLFMSEFPVTYVYRTMFILLKLVTFGIVLYCLFMGTLWNLIERHGTMSGKTAMETKLGGLQLAERESYAI
;
A
#
# COMPACT_ATOMS: atom_id res chain seq x y z
N MET A 1 -24.34 19.51 -21.06
CA MET A 1 -23.14 18.65 -20.99
C MET A 1 -22.98 18.23 -19.55
N TRP A 2 -22.79 16.95 -19.30
CA TRP A 2 -22.66 16.47 -17.94
C TRP A 2 -21.29 16.81 -17.36
N SER A 3 -21.28 17.29 -16.14
CA SER A 3 -20.09 17.66 -15.37
C SER A 3 -20.41 17.46 -13.90
N MET A 4 -19.49 16.86 -13.15
CA MET A 4 -19.64 16.69 -11.71
C MET A 4 -18.33 16.99 -10.99
N GLN A 5 -18.45 17.32 -9.70
CA GLN A 5 -17.31 17.40 -8.79
C GLN A 5 -17.36 16.22 -7.82
N LEU A 6 -16.19 15.66 -7.53
CA LEU A 6 -16.05 14.53 -6.62
C LEU A 6 -14.92 14.83 -5.62
N SER A 7 -15.27 14.87 -4.34
CA SER A 7 -14.36 15.09 -3.23
C SER A 7 -13.97 13.76 -2.60
N ILE A 8 -12.71 13.35 -2.75
CA ILE A 8 -12.16 12.10 -2.22
C ILE A 8 -11.16 12.41 -1.13
N ILE A 9 -11.23 11.70 -0.01
CA ILE A 9 -10.24 11.75 1.07
C ILE A 9 -9.68 10.35 1.33
N THR A 10 -8.37 10.25 1.55
CA THR A 10 -7.74 9.06 2.12
C THR A 10 -7.12 9.37 3.46
N PHE A 11 -7.23 8.43 4.40
CA PHE A 11 -6.70 8.64 5.74
C PHE A 11 -6.39 7.33 6.49
N ASN A 12 -5.12 7.11 6.82
CA ASN A 12 -4.70 6.12 7.80
C ASN A 12 -5.08 6.62 9.22
N VAL A 13 -6.01 5.93 9.88
CA VAL A 13 -6.54 6.37 11.19
C VAL A 13 -5.74 5.88 12.39
N TRP A 14 -4.70 5.06 12.17
CA TRP A 14 -3.88 4.45 13.22
C TRP A 14 -4.73 3.86 14.36
N GLY A 15 -5.60 2.92 13.99
CA GLY A 15 -6.63 2.35 14.84
C GLY A 15 -6.24 1.03 15.50
N ILE A 16 -4.96 0.80 15.80
CA ILE A 16 -4.46 -0.48 16.32
C ILE A 16 -4.88 -0.65 17.80
N PRO A 17 -5.62 -1.72 18.16
CA PRO A 17 -6.00 -1.98 19.54
C PRO A 17 -4.79 -2.09 20.46
N PHE A 18 -4.88 -1.46 21.65
CA PHE A 18 -3.86 -1.45 22.71
C PHE A 18 -2.51 -0.79 22.37
N ILE A 19 -2.22 -0.51 21.10
CA ILE A 19 -0.97 0.12 20.64
C ILE A 19 -1.18 1.61 20.38
N SER A 20 -2.21 1.97 19.63
CA SER A 20 -2.40 3.36 19.21
C SER A 20 -2.89 4.25 20.35
N SER A 21 -2.15 5.35 20.60
CA SER A 21 -2.49 6.35 21.61
C SER A 21 -3.80 7.06 21.30
N ASP A 22 -4.54 7.41 22.36
CA ASP A 22 -5.81 8.16 22.30
C ASP A 22 -6.88 7.57 21.36
N ARG A 23 -6.76 6.29 20.98
CA ARG A 23 -7.53 5.66 19.88
C ARG A 23 -9.02 5.96 19.94
N SER A 24 -9.65 5.68 21.09
CA SER A 24 -11.11 5.84 21.23
C SER A 24 -11.55 7.30 21.03
N ALA A 25 -10.81 8.26 21.59
CA ALA A 25 -11.12 9.68 21.42
C ALA A 25 -10.90 10.14 19.98
N ARG A 26 -9.78 9.73 19.37
CA ARG A 26 -9.46 10.05 17.98
C ARG A 26 -10.48 9.51 17.00
N ILE A 27 -10.93 8.26 17.14
CA ILE A 27 -11.95 7.68 16.24
C ILE A 27 -13.25 8.50 16.28
N ILE A 28 -13.65 9.01 17.45
CA ILE A 28 -14.83 9.90 17.59
C ILE A 28 -14.58 11.26 16.92
N ASP A 29 -13.40 11.85 17.11
CA ASP A 29 -13.04 13.13 16.49
C ASP A 29 -12.94 13.01 14.96
N ILE A 30 -12.39 11.91 14.45
CA ILE A 30 -12.34 11.56 13.02
C ILE A 30 -13.77 11.42 12.49
N ALA A 31 -14.62 10.62 13.14
CA ALA A 31 -16.01 10.44 12.73
C ALA A 31 -16.78 11.78 12.67
N THR A 32 -16.55 12.64 13.66
CA THR A 32 -17.14 13.99 13.73
C THR A 32 -16.71 14.83 12.54
N GLN A 33 -15.43 14.80 12.19
CA GLN A 33 -14.90 15.53 11.05
C GLN A 33 -15.42 14.99 9.70
N LEU A 34 -15.51 13.67 9.54
CA LEU A 34 -16.08 13.05 8.35
C LEU A 34 -17.59 13.36 8.19
N ASN A 35 -18.30 13.55 9.31
CA ASN A 35 -19.72 13.89 9.31
C ASN A 35 -20.02 15.36 8.90
N THR A 36 -19.00 16.17 8.62
CA THR A 36 -19.18 17.56 8.13
C THR A 36 -19.82 17.65 6.75
N GLY A 37 -19.84 16.55 5.98
CA GLY A 37 -20.40 16.51 4.63
C GLY A 37 -19.48 17.07 3.53
N ASN A 38 -18.19 17.29 3.85
CA ASN A 38 -17.19 17.86 2.93
C ASN A 38 -16.61 16.85 1.92
N TYR A 39 -16.93 15.56 2.07
CA TYR A 39 -16.34 14.45 1.32
C TYR A 39 -17.46 13.62 0.70
N ASP A 40 -17.25 13.17 -0.55
CA ASP A 40 -18.17 12.28 -1.24
C ASP A 40 -17.73 10.81 -1.11
N ILE A 41 -16.43 10.56 -1.08
CA ILE A 41 -15.82 9.23 -0.93
C ILE A 41 -14.67 9.31 0.07
N VAL A 42 -14.65 8.39 1.03
CA VAL A 42 -13.64 8.29 2.10
C VAL A 42 -12.99 6.91 2.04
N SER A 43 -11.66 6.89 1.87
CA SER A 43 -10.82 5.69 1.91
C SER A 43 -10.03 5.66 3.21
N LEU A 44 -10.36 4.76 4.14
CA LEU A 44 -9.70 4.66 5.44
C LEU A 44 -8.83 3.42 5.54
N GLN A 45 -7.66 3.58 6.16
CA GLN A 45 -6.71 2.50 6.47
C GLN A 45 -6.51 2.39 7.99
N GLU A 46 -6.03 1.24 8.46
CA GLU A 46 -5.85 0.90 9.87
C GLU A 46 -7.10 0.96 10.76
N VAL A 47 -8.27 0.72 10.17
CA VAL A 47 -9.50 0.48 10.92
C VAL A 47 -9.53 -0.99 11.37
N TRP A 48 -8.66 -1.37 12.31
CA TRP A 48 -8.48 -2.77 12.74
C TRP A 48 -9.60 -3.29 13.64
N SER A 49 -10.27 -2.40 14.37
CA SER A 49 -11.38 -2.75 15.27
C SER A 49 -12.71 -2.67 14.53
N GLU A 50 -13.47 -3.78 14.52
CA GLU A 50 -14.85 -3.75 13.98
C GLU A 50 -15.74 -2.75 14.73
N ASN A 51 -15.49 -2.55 16.03
CA ASN A 51 -16.24 -1.58 16.81
C ASN A 51 -15.93 -0.14 16.33
N ASP A 52 -14.67 0.15 16.04
CA ASP A 52 -14.24 1.46 15.55
C ASP A 52 -14.83 1.69 14.14
N SER A 53 -14.87 0.65 13.30
CA SER A 53 -15.58 0.65 12.02
C SER A 53 -17.07 0.96 12.17
N ARG A 54 -17.77 0.30 13.12
CA ARG A 54 -19.19 0.57 13.40
C ARG A 54 -19.43 1.99 13.89
N ILE A 55 -18.56 2.54 14.73
CA ILE A 55 -18.64 3.93 15.21
C ILE A 55 -18.53 4.91 14.04
N LEU A 56 -17.48 4.76 13.20
CA LEU A 56 -17.28 5.59 12.02
C LEU A 56 -18.49 5.57 11.08
N GLN A 57 -19.01 4.38 10.78
CA GLN A 57 -20.19 4.20 9.91
C GLN A 57 -21.45 4.84 10.51
N ASN A 58 -21.74 4.59 11.79
CA ASN A 58 -22.96 5.09 12.43
C ASN A 58 -22.96 6.61 12.56
N MET A 59 -21.84 7.21 12.95
CA MET A 59 -21.73 8.66 13.13
C MET A 59 -21.75 9.44 11.80
N THR A 60 -21.26 8.84 10.72
CA THR A 60 -21.21 9.48 9.39
C THR A 60 -22.40 9.13 8.50
N LYS A 61 -23.27 8.20 8.92
CA LYS A 61 -24.40 7.66 8.14
C LYS A 61 -25.29 8.72 7.49
N LYS A 62 -25.43 9.89 8.10
CA LYS A 62 -26.27 10.98 7.55
C LYS A 62 -25.72 11.56 6.24
N VAL A 63 -24.39 11.61 6.09
CA VAL A 63 -23.70 12.22 4.94
C VAL A 63 -22.98 11.20 4.05
N LEU A 64 -22.57 10.07 4.64
CA LEU A 64 -21.91 8.94 3.98
C LEU A 64 -22.69 7.64 4.28
N PRO A 65 -23.92 7.48 3.77
CA PRO A 65 -24.82 6.39 4.14
C PRO A 65 -24.36 5.00 3.65
N TYR A 66 -23.46 4.94 2.66
CA TYR A 66 -22.98 3.68 2.10
C TYR A 66 -21.59 3.39 2.62
N ALA A 67 -21.40 2.20 3.18
CA ALA A 67 -20.12 1.81 3.76
C ALA A 67 -19.78 0.36 3.41
N HIS A 68 -18.49 0.09 3.31
CA HIS A 68 -17.98 -1.27 3.17
C HIS A 68 -16.70 -1.45 3.98
N TYR A 69 -16.76 -2.36 4.95
CA TYR A 69 -15.62 -2.81 5.73
C TYR A 69 -15.09 -4.12 5.15
N PHE A 70 -13.81 -4.16 4.79
CA PHE A 70 -13.22 -5.33 4.16
C PHE A 70 -12.71 -6.32 5.22
N TYR A 71 -13.42 -7.42 5.39
CA TYR A 71 -12.99 -8.52 6.26
C TYR A 71 -11.91 -9.35 5.58
N SER A 72 -10.84 -9.70 6.32
CA SER A 72 -9.74 -10.52 5.81
C SER A 72 -8.84 -11.00 6.95
N GLY A 73 -8.20 -12.16 6.79
CA GLY A 73 -7.24 -12.68 7.78
C GLY A 73 -7.83 -12.85 9.19
N VAL A 74 -6.96 -12.79 10.21
CA VAL A 74 -7.37 -12.96 11.61
C VAL A 74 -7.82 -11.63 12.24
N MET A 75 -7.12 -10.52 11.93
CA MET A 75 -7.38 -9.20 12.51
C MET A 75 -8.14 -8.24 11.59
N GLY A 76 -8.65 -8.70 10.43
CA GLY A 76 -9.23 -7.84 9.40
C GLY A 76 -8.20 -7.34 8.38
N SER A 77 -8.67 -6.64 7.35
CA SER A 77 -7.77 -5.96 6.39
C SER A 77 -7.33 -4.56 6.86
N GLY A 78 -8.03 -4.00 7.85
CA GLY A 78 -7.88 -2.60 8.27
C GLY A 78 -8.48 -1.58 7.30
N LEU A 79 -9.19 -2.01 6.25
CA LEU A 79 -9.72 -1.13 5.21
C LEU A 79 -11.22 -0.87 5.37
N LEU A 80 -11.60 0.40 5.34
CA LEU A 80 -12.99 0.85 5.35
C LEU A 80 -13.21 1.89 4.26
N VAL A 81 -14.27 1.73 3.48
CA VAL A 81 -14.74 2.75 2.53
C VAL A 81 -16.07 3.30 3.01
N LEU A 82 -16.20 4.62 3.04
CA LEU A 82 -17.46 5.33 3.27
C LEU A 82 -17.78 6.18 2.04
N SER A 83 -19.04 6.23 1.64
CA SER A 83 -19.46 6.86 0.39
C SER A 83 -20.82 7.53 0.56
N LYS A 84 -20.93 8.71 -0.04
CA LYS A 84 -22.18 9.43 -0.26
C LYS A 84 -23.06 8.73 -1.30
N PHE A 85 -22.41 8.04 -2.25
CA PHE A 85 -23.04 7.36 -3.37
C PHE A 85 -23.13 5.83 -3.14
N PRO A 86 -24.14 5.15 -3.71
CA PRO A 86 -24.30 3.71 -3.56
C PRO A 86 -23.07 2.91 -3.99
N ILE A 87 -22.56 2.05 -3.10
CA ILE A 87 -21.59 1.00 -3.42
C ILE A 87 -22.40 -0.19 -3.96
N VAL A 88 -22.22 -0.52 -5.24
CA VAL A 88 -23.04 -1.54 -5.94
C VAL A 88 -22.35 -2.88 -6.08
N SER A 89 -21.02 -2.92 -5.96
CA SER A 89 -20.24 -4.16 -5.97
C SER A 89 -18.92 -3.93 -5.25
N THR A 90 -18.41 -4.98 -4.61
CA THR A 90 -17.09 -4.96 -3.97
C THR A 90 -16.30 -6.22 -4.29
N ILE A 91 -14.98 -6.08 -4.34
CA ILE A 91 -14.04 -7.20 -4.49
C ILE A 91 -12.87 -6.93 -3.55
N PHE A 92 -12.42 -7.95 -2.81
CA PHE A 92 -11.21 -7.87 -2.01
C PHE A 92 -10.16 -8.82 -2.57
N HIS A 93 -8.94 -8.32 -2.75
CA HIS A 93 -7.79 -9.10 -3.19
C HIS A 93 -6.72 -9.09 -2.10
N GLY A 94 -6.55 -10.22 -1.42
CA GLY A 94 -5.52 -10.41 -0.41
C GLY A 94 -4.18 -10.73 -1.06
N TRP A 95 -3.11 -10.04 -0.64
CA TRP A 95 -1.79 -10.28 -1.20
C TRP A 95 -1.18 -11.59 -0.70
N THR A 96 -0.36 -12.21 -1.55
CA THR A 96 0.29 -13.50 -1.25
C THR A 96 1.43 -13.40 -0.24
N VAL A 97 2.00 -12.21 -0.06
CA VAL A 97 3.13 -11.95 0.85
C VAL A 97 2.78 -10.77 1.76
N ASN A 98 2.64 -11.03 3.07
CA ASN A 98 2.13 -10.06 4.06
C ASN A 98 3.00 -9.95 5.33
N GLY A 99 4.30 -10.27 5.25
CA GLY A 99 5.24 -10.12 6.37
C GLY A 99 5.38 -11.39 7.21
N TYR A 100 6.21 -11.33 8.26
CA TYR A 100 6.66 -12.51 9.02
C TYR A 100 5.90 -12.72 10.33
N PHE A 101 5.30 -13.91 10.53
CA PHE A 101 4.51 -14.21 11.75
C PHE A 101 5.25 -14.05 13.07
N HIS A 102 6.55 -14.35 13.07
CA HIS A 102 7.35 -14.34 14.28
C HIS A 102 7.78 -12.93 14.70
N ARG A 103 7.59 -11.93 13.83
CA ARG A 103 7.79 -10.53 14.19
C ARG A 103 6.50 -9.97 14.77
N ILE A 104 6.16 -10.45 15.96
CA ILE A 104 4.93 -10.05 16.69
C ILE A 104 4.84 -8.53 16.89
N GLN A 105 5.99 -7.85 16.95
CA GLN A 105 6.08 -6.38 17.03
C GLN A 105 5.71 -5.66 15.72
N HIS A 106 5.64 -6.38 14.59
CA HIS A 106 5.29 -5.86 13.28
C HIS A 106 3.87 -6.36 12.95
N ALA A 107 2.88 -5.57 13.37
CA ALA A 107 1.47 -5.95 13.39
C ALA A 107 0.89 -6.32 12.01
N ASP A 108 1.56 -5.96 10.92
CA ASP A 108 1.17 -6.24 9.52
C ASP A 108 0.86 -7.71 9.26
N TRP A 109 1.54 -8.65 9.92
CA TRP A 109 1.31 -10.09 9.70
C TRP A 109 -0.07 -10.56 10.15
N PHE A 110 -0.57 -10.04 11.28
CA PHE A 110 -1.87 -10.47 11.80
C PHE A 110 -3.03 -9.92 10.97
N GLY A 111 -2.77 -8.87 10.17
CA GLY A 111 -3.71 -8.27 9.24
C GLY A 111 -3.76 -9.04 7.93
N GLY A 112 -4.97 -9.36 7.46
CA GLY A 112 -5.18 -9.88 6.11
C GLY A 112 -5.05 -8.76 5.08
N LYS A 113 -3.85 -8.20 4.92
CA LYS A 113 -3.57 -7.05 4.04
C LYS A 113 -3.84 -7.37 2.56
N GLY A 114 -4.28 -6.34 1.84
CA GLY A 114 -4.73 -6.45 0.46
C GLY A 114 -5.21 -5.13 -0.11
N VAL A 115 -5.88 -5.22 -1.25
CA VAL A 115 -6.57 -4.11 -1.91
C VAL A 115 -8.07 -4.41 -2.03
N GLY A 116 -8.90 -3.45 -1.63
CA GLY A 116 -10.35 -3.53 -1.74
C GLY A 116 -10.88 -2.61 -2.84
N LEU A 117 -11.62 -3.16 -3.80
CA LEU A 117 -12.37 -2.42 -4.81
C LEU A 117 -13.80 -2.17 -4.33
N CYS A 118 -14.25 -0.92 -4.40
CA CYS A 118 -15.65 -0.52 -4.39
C CYS A 118 -16.04 0.05 -5.77
N ARG A 119 -17.02 -0.56 -6.42
CA ARG A 119 -17.70 0.01 -7.59
C ARG A 119 -18.84 0.88 -7.10
N ILE A 120 -18.73 2.19 -7.32
CA ILE A 120 -19.60 3.22 -6.76
C ILE A 120 -20.43 3.85 -7.88
N ARG A 121 -21.75 3.79 -7.76
CA ARG A 121 -22.68 4.35 -8.75
C ARG A 121 -22.96 5.82 -8.44
N VAL A 122 -22.52 6.70 -9.32
CA VAL A 122 -22.75 8.16 -9.22
C VAL A 122 -23.94 8.58 -10.09
N GLU A 123 -24.09 9.88 -10.33
CA GLU A 123 -25.15 10.45 -11.16
C GLU A 123 -25.19 9.86 -12.58
N ASN A 124 -26.40 9.80 -13.15
CA ASN A 124 -26.65 9.34 -14.53
C ASN A 124 -26.16 7.92 -14.84
N ASP A 125 -26.25 7.03 -13.85
CA ASP A 125 -25.87 5.60 -13.98
C ASP A 125 -24.41 5.39 -14.42
N ARG A 126 -23.53 6.32 -14.04
CA ARG A 126 -22.08 6.22 -14.25
C ARG A 126 -21.39 5.66 -13.01
N TYR A 127 -20.19 5.12 -13.19
CA TYR A 127 -19.48 4.37 -12.14
C TYR A 127 -18.08 4.88 -11.87
N VAL A 128 -17.72 5.03 -10.60
CA VAL A 128 -16.34 5.26 -10.14
C VAL A 128 -15.84 3.99 -9.48
N HIS A 129 -14.63 3.56 -9.81
CA HIS A 129 -13.96 2.48 -9.08
C HIS A 129 -12.99 3.09 -8.08
N LEU A 130 -13.22 2.83 -6.79
CA LEU A 130 -12.28 3.17 -5.72
C LEU A 130 -11.55 1.91 -5.27
N TYR A 131 -10.24 1.93 -5.35
CA TYR A 131 -9.33 0.94 -4.77
C TYR A 131 -8.75 1.52 -3.48
N ASN A 132 -9.04 0.87 -2.35
CA ASN A 132 -8.43 1.17 -1.05
C ASN A 132 -7.33 0.13 -0.78
N ALA A 133 -6.12 0.58 -0.46
CA ALA A 133 -5.00 -0.30 -0.16
C ALA A 133 -4.15 0.25 0.99
N HIS A 134 -3.55 -0.66 1.75
CA HIS A 134 -2.56 -0.32 2.78
C HIS A 134 -1.37 -1.28 2.66
N LEU A 135 -0.30 -0.84 1.98
CA LEU A 135 0.90 -1.68 1.78
C LEU A 135 1.64 -1.92 3.10
N HIS A 136 2.54 -2.90 3.14
CA HIS A 136 3.33 -3.23 4.32
C HIS A 136 4.12 -2.01 4.83
N ALA A 137 4.27 -1.82 6.14
CA ALA A 137 5.03 -0.70 6.68
C ALA A 137 6.56 -0.81 6.47
N GLU A 138 7.24 0.35 6.35
CA GLU A 138 8.71 0.47 6.38
C GLU A 138 9.19 0.70 7.83
N TYR A 139 9.57 -0.39 8.51
CA TYR A 139 10.00 -0.32 9.91
C TYR A 139 11.45 0.17 10.11
N ASN A 140 12.31 0.00 9.10
CA ASN A 140 13.72 0.41 9.19
C ASN A 140 14.32 0.71 7.81
N ILE A 141 14.57 1.99 7.54
CA ILE A 141 15.12 2.45 6.26
C ILE A 141 16.53 1.89 5.93
N LYS A 142 17.33 1.55 6.95
CA LYS A 142 18.71 1.03 6.75
C LYS A 142 18.75 -0.47 6.53
N ASN A 143 17.76 -1.20 7.06
CA ASN A 143 17.65 -2.64 6.90
C ASN A 143 16.17 -3.01 6.73
N ASP A 144 15.66 -2.72 5.55
CA ASP A 144 14.26 -2.94 5.21
C ASP A 144 14.03 -4.34 4.64
N ASP A 145 13.77 -5.27 5.56
CA ASP A 145 13.46 -6.67 5.24
C ASP A 145 12.15 -6.82 4.43
N TYR A 146 11.31 -5.76 4.39
CA TYR A 146 9.98 -5.77 3.77
C TYR A 146 9.93 -5.06 2.43
N LYS A 147 11.07 -4.56 1.93
CA LYS A 147 11.12 -3.85 0.64
C LYS A 147 10.59 -4.73 -0.49
N THR A 148 11.00 -6.00 -0.53
CA THR A 148 10.50 -6.96 -1.54
C THR A 148 9.01 -7.23 -1.37
N HIS A 149 8.50 -7.27 -0.14
CA HIS A 149 7.07 -7.46 0.12
C HIS A 149 6.26 -6.28 -0.45
N ARG A 150 6.67 -5.04 -0.17
CA ARG A 150 6.02 -3.84 -0.73
C ARG A 150 6.04 -3.83 -2.26
N VAL A 151 7.14 -4.25 -2.88
CA VAL A 151 7.27 -4.34 -4.34
C VAL A 151 6.32 -5.38 -4.94
N LEU A 152 6.21 -6.56 -4.30
CA LEU A 152 5.27 -7.61 -4.70
C LEU A 152 3.82 -7.13 -4.55
N GLN A 153 3.48 -6.52 -3.42
CA GLN A 153 2.14 -5.96 -3.15
C GLN A 153 1.79 -4.84 -4.13
N ALA A 154 2.73 -3.95 -4.45
CA ALA A 154 2.57 -2.90 -5.44
C ALA A 154 2.26 -3.48 -6.83
N PHE A 155 3.03 -4.47 -7.27
CA PHE A 155 2.82 -5.10 -8.58
C PHE A 155 1.52 -5.90 -8.65
N ASP A 156 1.20 -6.65 -7.60
CA ASP A 156 -0.05 -7.41 -7.48
C ASP A 156 -1.27 -6.46 -7.50
N THR A 157 -1.19 -5.33 -6.78
CA THR A 157 -2.20 -4.26 -6.81
C THR A 157 -2.36 -3.68 -8.21
N ALA A 158 -1.26 -3.41 -8.91
CA ALA A 158 -1.31 -2.88 -10.29
C ALA A 158 -1.99 -3.87 -11.25
N GLN A 159 -1.70 -5.17 -11.14
CA GLN A 159 -2.37 -6.22 -11.92
C GLN A 159 -3.85 -6.33 -11.58
N PHE A 160 -4.20 -6.25 -10.30
CA PHE A 160 -5.60 -6.28 -9.87
C PHE A 160 -6.39 -5.11 -10.48
N ILE A 161 -5.86 -3.89 -10.38
CA ILE A 161 -6.45 -2.69 -10.99
C ILE A 161 -6.61 -2.85 -12.50
N ASP A 162 -5.63 -3.47 -13.16
CA ASP A 162 -5.67 -3.74 -14.60
C ASP A 162 -6.74 -4.78 -14.98
N ALA A 163 -6.91 -5.81 -14.17
CA ALA A 163 -7.92 -6.86 -14.38
C ALA A 163 -9.35 -6.38 -14.08
N THR A 164 -9.52 -5.36 -13.23
CA THR A 164 -10.84 -4.90 -12.74
C THR A 164 -11.25 -3.50 -13.21
N ARG A 165 -10.67 -2.98 -14.31
CA ARG A 165 -11.03 -1.66 -14.87
C ARG A 165 -12.54 -1.49 -15.06
N GLY A 166 -13.18 -2.53 -15.59
CA GLY A 166 -14.63 -2.60 -15.82
C GLY A 166 -15.17 -1.43 -16.66
N ASP A 167 -16.38 -1.00 -16.34
CA ASP A 167 -17.11 0.08 -17.01
C ASP A 167 -17.04 1.42 -16.23
N SER A 168 -16.07 1.55 -15.33
CA SER A 168 -15.86 2.80 -14.60
C SER A 168 -15.54 3.93 -15.55
N MET A 169 -15.96 5.15 -15.24
CA MET A 169 -15.53 6.36 -15.95
C MET A 169 -14.17 6.85 -15.44
N VAL A 170 -13.92 6.66 -14.14
CA VAL A 170 -12.68 7.03 -13.45
C VAL A 170 -12.34 5.94 -12.45
N GLN A 171 -11.06 5.61 -12.38
CA GLN A 171 -10.48 4.70 -11.40
C GLN A 171 -9.61 5.51 -10.46
N ILE A 172 -9.75 5.25 -9.16
CA ILE A 172 -9.06 5.97 -8.10
C ILE A 172 -8.41 4.92 -7.19
N LEU A 173 -7.10 5.00 -7.00
CA LEU A 173 -6.40 4.22 -5.99
C LEU A 173 -6.00 5.17 -4.86
N ALA A 174 -6.48 4.92 -3.65
CA ALA A 174 -6.33 5.83 -2.52
C ALA A 174 -5.99 5.07 -1.24
N GLY A 175 -4.87 5.41 -0.61
CA GLY A 175 -4.45 4.77 0.62
C GLY A 175 -3.05 5.13 1.11
N ASP A 176 -2.63 4.42 2.14
CA ASP A 176 -1.26 4.44 2.67
C ASP A 176 -0.43 3.39 1.92
N PHE A 177 0.45 3.84 1.04
CA PHE A 177 1.28 2.94 0.24
C PHE A 177 2.63 2.65 0.88
N ASN A 178 2.93 3.24 2.04
CA ASN A 178 4.24 3.10 2.69
C ASN A 178 5.42 3.29 1.70
N ALA A 179 5.23 4.18 0.73
CA ALA A 179 6.15 4.40 -0.38
C ALA A 179 6.21 5.89 -0.72
N LYS A 180 7.42 6.42 -0.75
CA LYS A 180 7.70 7.81 -1.13
C LYS A 180 7.71 7.98 -2.64
N PRO A 181 7.43 9.19 -3.16
CA PRO A 181 7.76 9.51 -4.54
C PRO A 181 9.24 9.21 -4.81
N GLY A 182 9.49 8.37 -5.81
CA GLY A 182 10.84 7.88 -6.14
C GLY A 182 11.17 6.47 -5.61
N ASP A 183 10.36 5.89 -4.73
CA ASP A 183 10.51 4.48 -4.35
C ASP A 183 10.04 3.55 -5.48
N LEU A 184 10.65 2.36 -5.57
CA LEU A 184 10.29 1.37 -6.59
C LEU A 184 8.81 0.96 -6.51
N SER A 185 8.28 0.72 -5.31
CA SER A 185 6.87 0.35 -5.11
C SER A 185 5.91 1.47 -5.57
N TYR A 186 6.28 2.73 -5.34
CA TYR A 186 5.54 3.89 -5.84
C TYR A 186 5.54 3.90 -7.37
N GLY A 187 6.72 3.73 -7.99
CA GLY A 187 6.87 3.69 -9.44
C GLY A 187 6.08 2.54 -10.07
N ILE A 188 6.12 1.35 -9.48
CA ILE A 188 5.36 0.19 -9.94
C ILE A 188 3.86 0.46 -9.87
N LEU A 189 3.35 0.92 -8.72
CA LEU A 189 1.93 1.26 -8.58
C LEU A 189 1.51 2.27 -9.64
N LEU A 190 2.28 3.34 -9.83
CA LEU A 190 1.92 4.41 -10.74
C LEU A 190 1.97 3.98 -12.21
N HIS A 191 3.10 3.42 -12.66
CA HIS A 191 3.35 3.19 -14.08
C HIS A 191 2.78 1.87 -14.58
N ILE A 192 2.79 0.80 -13.78
CA ILE A 192 2.25 -0.51 -14.21
C ILE A 192 0.72 -0.49 -14.22
N SER A 193 0.10 0.27 -13.31
CA SER A 193 -1.36 0.50 -13.34
C SER A 193 -1.78 1.65 -14.28
N GLU A 194 -0.83 2.28 -15.00
CA GLU A 194 -1.09 3.40 -15.91
C GLU A 194 -1.89 4.55 -15.26
N MET A 195 -1.70 4.75 -13.96
CA MET A 195 -2.32 5.83 -13.20
C MET A 195 -1.42 7.07 -13.19
N ARG A 196 -2.00 8.20 -12.79
CA ARG A 196 -1.27 9.44 -12.50
C ARG A 196 -1.47 9.84 -11.05
N ASP A 197 -0.42 10.40 -10.45
CA ASP A 197 -0.49 11.02 -9.14
C ASP A 197 -1.33 12.30 -9.27
N THR A 198 -2.20 12.53 -8.30
CA THR A 198 -3.01 13.75 -8.22
C THR A 198 -2.26 14.88 -7.54
N CYS A 199 -1.20 14.58 -6.78
CA CYS A 199 -0.34 15.58 -6.17
C CYS A 199 0.68 16.10 -7.17
N SER A 200 0.80 17.43 -7.28
CA SER A 200 1.81 18.09 -8.10
C SER A 200 2.93 18.73 -7.28
N SER A 201 2.92 18.57 -5.94
CA SER A 201 3.84 19.22 -5.02
C SER A 201 4.73 18.21 -4.32
N GLU A 202 6.03 18.50 -4.28
CA GLU A 202 7.00 17.71 -3.52
C GLU A 202 7.08 18.12 -2.04
N LEU A 203 6.42 19.22 -1.65
CA LEU A 203 6.47 19.78 -0.29
C LEU A 203 5.43 19.19 0.67
N ILE A 204 4.52 18.36 0.17
CA ILE A 204 3.50 17.72 1.00
C ILE A 204 4.13 16.55 1.74
N ALA A 205 3.94 16.49 3.06
CA ALA A 205 4.23 15.34 3.89
C ALA A 205 2.95 14.85 4.56
N THR A 206 2.84 13.53 4.75
CA THR A 206 1.66 12.88 5.33
C THR A 206 2.00 12.01 6.53
N TYR A 207 3.29 11.76 6.80
CA TYR A 207 3.75 10.96 7.93
C TYR A 207 5.02 11.56 8.55
N GLU A 208 5.19 11.37 9.86
CA GLU A 208 6.27 11.98 10.66
C GLU A 208 6.37 13.50 10.49
N CYS A 209 5.22 14.17 10.36
CA CYS A 209 5.14 15.62 10.17
C CYS A 209 5.55 16.37 11.45
N LYS A 210 6.26 17.49 11.30
CA LYS A 210 6.77 18.32 12.41
C LYS A 210 5.71 18.74 13.42
N ASP A 211 4.52 19.11 12.94
CA ASP A 211 3.45 19.65 13.79
C ASP A 211 2.50 18.57 14.33
N ASN A 212 2.67 17.32 13.89
CA ASN A 212 1.90 16.18 14.37
C ASN A 212 2.34 15.79 15.79
N ALA A 213 1.38 15.55 16.67
CA ALA A 213 1.61 15.28 18.09
C ALA A 213 2.29 13.91 18.34
N TYR A 214 2.21 12.98 17.39
CA TYR A 214 2.77 11.64 17.52
C TYR A 214 4.16 11.50 16.90
N THR A 215 4.66 12.53 16.22
CA THR A 215 6.00 12.49 15.64
C THR A 215 7.07 12.57 16.72
N SER A 216 7.93 11.55 16.78
CA SER A 216 9.03 11.52 17.74
C SER A 216 10.14 12.52 17.39
N LYS A 217 10.86 13.03 18.41
CA LYS A 217 12.05 13.87 18.20
C LYS A 217 13.13 13.18 17.36
N ALA A 218 13.25 11.86 17.50
CA ALA A 218 14.21 11.05 16.75
C ALA A 218 13.85 10.98 15.25
N ALA A 219 12.56 10.90 14.91
CA ALA A 219 12.09 10.98 13.53
C ALA A 219 12.41 12.36 12.91
N LEU A 220 12.08 13.44 13.62
CA LEU A 220 12.36 14.81 13.16
C LEU A 220 13.85 15.11 13.01
N ALA A 221 14.70 14.49 13.83
CA ALA A 221 16.15 14.61 13.69
C ALA A 221 16.68 13.92 12.42
N LYS A 222 16.00 12.87 11.94
CA LYS A 222 16.34 12.18 10.68
C LYS A 222 15.78 12.93 9.47
N ASN A 223 14.54 13.40 9.56
CA ASN A 223 13.86 14.13 8.51
C ASN A 223 12.92 15.17 9.13
N SER A 224 13.29 16.44 9.03
CA SER A 224 12.56 17.54 9.67
C SER A 224 11.27 17.94 8.94
N THR A 225 11.09 17.51 7.69
CA THR A 225 9.92 17.87 6.85
C THR A 225 8.86 16.78 6.82
N GLY A 226 9.14 15.58 7.33
CA GLY A 226 8.26 14.41 7.19
C GLY A 226 8.34 13.79 5.80
N GLN A 227 7.44 12.84 5.52
CA GLN A 227 7.46 12.01 4.31
C GLN A 227 6.05 11.89 3.72
N ARG A 228 5.93 11.77 2.39
CA ARG A 228 4.66 11.52 1.70
C ARG A 228 4.53 10.03 1.39
N ILE A 229 3.67 9.34 2.13
CA ILE A 229 3.41 7.91 1.93
C ILE A 229 1.93 7.58 1.71
N ASP A 230 1.04 8.54 1.98
CA ASP A 230 -0.38 8.49 1.68
C ASP A 230 -0.65 9.19 0.35
N HIS A 231 -1.33 8.50 -0.57
CA HIS A 231 -1.52 9.00 -1.94
C HIS A 231 -2.91 8.74 -2.47
N ILE A 232 -3.31 9.59 -3.43
CA ILE A 232 -4.49 9.37 -4.28
C ILE A 232 -4.01 9.39 -5.73
N PHE A 233 -4.03 8.24 -6.38
CA PHE A 233 -3.77 8.09 -7.81
C PHE A 233 -5.08 7.97 -8.57
N MET A 234 -5.05 8.36 -9.83
CA MET A 234 -6.23 8.26 -10.68
C MET A 234 -5.90 7.88 -12.11
N ARG A 235 -6.87 7.27 -12.79
CA ARG A 235 -6.85 7.01 -14.23
C ARG A 235 -8.22 7.31 -14.81
N ASN A 236 -8.25 7.95 -15.98
CA ASN A 236 -9.46 8.06 -16.78
C ASN A 236 -9.62 6.74 -17.52
N SER A 237 -10.80 6.12 -17.41
CA SER A 237 -11.07 4.83 -18.03
C SER A 237 -11.60 4.94 -19.45
N ASP A 238 -12.32 6.04 -19.73
CA ASP A 238 -13.08 6.24 -20.96
C ASP A 238 -12.60 7.52 -21.65
N ASP A 239 -12.31 7.43 -22.95
CA ASP A 239 -11.95 8.55 -23.83
C ASP A 239 -13.09 9.59 -23.95
N LYS A 240 -14.28 9.26 -23.45
CA LYS A 240 -15.45 10.15 -23.42
C LYS A 240 -15.50 11.05 -22.17
N VAL A 241 -14.68 10.82 -21.15
CA VAL A 241 -14.64 11.69 -19.97
C VAL A 241 -13.24 12.18 -19.64
N LYS A 242 -13.17 13.41 -19.12
CA LYS A 242 -11.96 14.01 -18.60
C LYS A 242 -12.12 14.28 -17.12
N ALA A 243 -11.34 13.60 -16.30
CA ALA A 243 -11.20 13.95 -14.90
C ALA A 243 -9.92 14.76 -14.66
N SER A 244 -10.10 15.94 -14.06
CA SER A 244 -9.04 16.92 -13.76
C SER A 244 -9.00 17.22 -12.27
N VAL A 245 -7.81 17.45 -11.73
CA VAL A 245 -7.62 17.82 -10.32
C VAL A 245 -7.92 19.30 -10.18
N MET A 246 -8.91 19.64 -9.36
CA MET A 246 -9.24 21.03 -9.01
C MET A 246 -8.48 21.52 -7.78
N GLU A 247 -8.38 20.65 -6.78
CA GLU A 247 -7.79 20.97 -5.48
C GLU A 247 -7.10 19.70 -4.94
N TYR A 248 -5.91 19.87 -4.37
CA TYR A 248 -5.20 18.88 -3.57
C TYR A 248 -4.79 19.55 -2.26
N LYS A 249 -5.12 18.96 -1.11
CA LYS A 249 -4.75 19.52 0.20
C LYS A 249 -4.71 18.48 1.31
N LEU A 250 -4.07 18.86 2.42
CA LEU A 250 -4.26 18.23 3.72
C LEU A 250 -5.44 18.92 4.41
N PRO A 251 -6.62 18.29 4.53
CA PRO A 251 -7.85 18.99 4.91
C PRO A 251 -8.00 19.16 6.42
N LEU A 252 -7.16 18.52 7.22
CA LEU A 252 -7.22 18.54 8.67
C LEU A 252 -6.13 19.45 9.23
N PRO A 253 -6.40 20.18 10.33
CA PRO A 253 -5.34 20.83 11.08
C PRO A 253 -4.40 19.77 11.70
N PRO A 254 -3.13 20.11 11.97
CA PRO A 254 -2.16 19.16 12.54
C PRO A 254 -2.60 18.57 13.88
N ARG A 255 -3.48 19.25 14.63
CA ARG A 255 -4.05 18.79 15.90
C ARG A 255 -5.55 18.97 15.93
N VAL A 256 -6.24 18.09 16.66
CA VAL A 256 -7.68 18.24 16.87
C VAL A 256 -7.93 19.55 17.62
N PRO A 257 -8.85 20.43 17.16
CA PRO A 257 -9.12 21.70 17.81
C PRO A 257 -9.39 21.56 19.31
N GLY A 258 -8.64 22.31 20.13
CA GLY A 258 -8.76 22.26 21.59
C GLY A 258 -8.15 21.01 22.27
N LYS A 259 -7.50 20.11 21.53
CA LYS A 259 -6.83 18.93 22.07
C LYS A 259 -5.32 19.02 21.90
N ARG A 260 -4.60 18.21 22.67
CA ARG A 260 -3.13 18.10 22.61
C ARG A 260 -2.65 17.07 21.57
N TYR A 261 -3.56 16.25 21.05
CA TYR A 261 -3.26 15.18 20.11
C TYR A 261 -3.73 15.49 18.68
N SER A 262 -3.14 14.78 17.71
CA SER A 262 -3.50 14.77 16.29
C SER A 262 -4.60 13.75 16.00
N TYR A 263 -5.28 13.88 14.85
CA TYR A 263 -6.32 12.91 14.45
C TYR A 263 -5.73 11.51 14.21
N SER A 264 -4.49 11.45 13.72
CA SER A 264 -3.69 10.24 13.54
C SER A 264 -2.21 10.64 13.59
N ASP A 265 -1.30 9.67 13.59
CA ASP A 265 0.13 9.89 13.29
C ASP A 265 0.39 10.12 11.79
N HIS A 266 -0.62 9.90 10.96
CA HIS A 266 -0.70 10.35 9.57
C HIS A 266 -1.53 11.64 9.42
N GLU A 267 -1.30 12.37 8.33
CA GLU A 267 -2.12 13.48 7.85
C GLU A 267 -3.05 12.97 6.74
N ALA A 268 -4.33 13.36 6.79
CA ALA A 268 -5.27 12.99 5.73
C ALA A 268 -4.95 13.73 4.42
N VAL A 269 -5.24 13.11 3.29
CA VAL A 269 -5.09 13.71 1.96
C VAL A 269 -6.45 13.82 1.28
N GLN A 270 -6.78 15.01 0.79
CA GLN A 270 -8.00 15.27 0.02
C GLN A 270 -7.68 15.72 -1.40
N VAL A 271 -8.45 15.18 -2.35
CA VAL A 271 -8.49 15.63 -3.74
C VAL A 271 -9.92 15.96 -4.13
N LYS A 272 -10.11 17.09 -4.82
CA LYS A 272 -11.34 17.37 -5.56
C LYS A 272 -11.10 17.20 -7.04
N LEU A 273 -11.88 16.33 -7.66
CA LEU A 273 -11.86 16.09 -9.09
C LEU A 273 -13.04 16.79 -9.76
N LYS A 274 -12.81 17.39 -10.93
CA LYS A 274 -13.84 17.76 -11.89
C LYS A 274 -13.89 16.69 -12.98
N ILE A 275 -15.03 16.05 -13.16
CA ILE A 275 -15.24 15.02 -14.18
C ILE A 275 -16.23 15.58 -15.20
N GLU A 276 -15.82 15.65 -16.46
CA GLU A 276 -16.60 16.26 -17.53
C GLU A 276 -16.65 15.36 -18.75
N GLU A 277 -17.76 15.37 -19.45
CA GLU A 277 -17.89 14.70 -20.74
C GLU A 277 -17.08 15.45 -21.81
N LEU A 278 -16.28 14.72 -22.58
CA LEU A 278 -15.45 15.27 -23.65
C LEU A 278 -16.29 15.47 -24.92
N GLN A 279 -16.10 16.62 -25.59
CA GLN A 279 -16.71 16.85 -26.90
C GLN A 279 -15.99 16.07 -28.00
N GLU A 280 -16.69 15.75 -29.08
CA GLU A 280 -16.12 15.09 -30.27
C GLU A 280 -14.94 15.88 -30.87
N ALA A 281 -14.98 17.22 -30.81
CA ALA A 281 -13.87 18.09 -31.19
C ALA A 281 -12.66 17.98 -30.23
N ASP A 282 -12.91 17.80 -28.93
CA ASP A 282 -11.86 17.59 -27.92
C ASP A 282 -11.27 16.19 -28.01
N ILE A 283 -12.09 15.17 -28.29
CA ILE A 283 -11.66 13.79 -28.57
C ILE A 283 -10.79 13.80 -29.83
N THR A 284 -11.23 14.46 -30.91
CA THR A 284 -10.44 14.61 -32.15
C THR A 284 -9.13 15.35 -31.89
N ARG A 285 -9.15 16.36 -31.02
CA ARG A 285 -7.94 17.11 -30.61
C ARG A 285 -7.03 16.28 -29.70
N LEU A 286 -7.56 15.45 -28.82
CA LEU A 286 -6.81 14.51 -27.97
C LEU A 286 -6.16 13.42 -28.83
N ILE A 287 -6.92 12.81 -29.75
CA ILE A 287 -6.43 11.81 -30.71
C ILE A 287 -5.35 12.42 -31.62
N LYS A 288 -5.56 13.63 -32.18
CA LYS A 288 -4.54 14.34 -32.98
C LYS A 288 -3.32 14.78 -32.16
N ASN A 289 -3.51 15.08 -30.88
CA ASN A 289 -2.45 15.49 -29.94
C ASN A 289 -2.00 14.35 -29.02
N ASN A 290 -2.12 13.07 -29.40
CA ASN A 290 -1.57 11.95 -28.63
C ASN A 290 -0.04 12.02 -28.42
N HIS A 291 0.61 13.12 -28.82
CA HIS A 291 1.73 13.71 -28.10
C HIS A 291 1.25 14.42 -26.82
N TYR A 292 0.93 13.65 -25.77
CA TYR A 292 0.72 14.22 -24.44
C TYR A 292 1.96 15.01 -24.00
N LYS A 293 1.88 16.34 -24.03
CA LYS A 293 2.87 17.22 -23.42
C LYS A 293 2.65 17.21 -21.91
N CYS A 294 3.01 16.11 -21.26
CA CYS A 294 3.11 16.03 -19.81
C CYS A 294 4.53 16.47 -19.44
N ARG A 295 4.69 17.49 -18.60
CA ARG A 295 5.96 17.68 -17.88
C ARG A 295 6.08 16.48 -16.93
N ARG A 296 6.87 15.47 -17.30
CA ARG A 296 7.22 14.35 -16.42
C ARG A 296 8.72 14.37 -16.17
N ASN A 297 9.08 14.01 -14.95
CA ASN A 297 10.46 13.75 -14.55
C ASN A 297 10.97 12.55 -15.35
N VAL A 298 12.21 12.60 -15.81
CA VAL A 298 12.86 11.48 -16.49
C VAL A 298 13.55 10.65 -15.41
N TYR A 299 13.10 9.41 -15.24
CA TYR A 299 13.64 8.52 -14.23
C TYR A 299 14.68 7.58 -14.86
N TYR A 300 15.81 7.39 -14.19
CA TYR A 300 16.81 6.42 -14.61
C TYR A 300 17.31 5.58 -13.44
N THR A 301 17.65 4.33 -13.74
CA THR A 301 18.27 3.41 -12.80
C THR A 301 19.78 3.61 -12.80
N THR A 302 20.37 3.89 -11.64
CA THR A 302 21.83 3.87 -11.45
C THR A 302 22.26 2.60 -10.72
N SER A 303 23.56 2.31 -10.68
CA SER A 303 24.13 1.22 -9.87
C SER A 303 23.77 1.26 -8.38
N ASN A 304 23.30 2.42 -7.88
CA ASN A 304 22.88 2.63 -6.50
C ASN A 304 21.34 2.76 -6.32
N GLY A 305 20.55 2.36 -7.32
CA GLY A 305 19.08 2.38 -7.30
C GLY A 305 18.44 3.40 -8.23
N PHE A 306 17.10 3.38 -8.25
CA PHE A 306 16.24 4.31 -8.99
C PHE A 306 16.47 5.77 -8.53
N LYS A 307 16.69 6.68 -9.49
CA LYS A 307 16.74 8.12 -9.22
C LYS A 307 15.88 8.87 -10.23
N ALA A 308 15.08 9.82 -9.72
CA ALA A 308 14.37 10.79 -10.54
C ALA A 308 15.31 11.94 -10.93
N LEU A 309 15.26 12.40 -12.17
CA LEU A 309 15.87 13.65 -12.59
C LEU A 309 14.90 14.48 -13.44
N GLU A 310 14.76 15.75 -13.11
CA GLU A 310 14.01 16.70 -13.93
C GLU A 310 14.78 17.00 -15.23
N LYS A 311 14.29 16.49 -16.35
CA LYS A 311 14.63 17.02 -17.67
C LYS A 311 13.39 17.22 -18.52
N SER A 312 13.06 18.49 -18.78
CA SER A 312 12.09 18.90 -19.78
C SER A 312 12.60 18.50 -21.17
N THR A 313 12.05 17.44 -21.76
CA THR A 313 12.34 17.08 -23.17
C THR A 313 11.06 16.81 -23.96
N THR A 314 11.10 17.13 -25.25
CA THR A 314 10.01 16.93 -26.22
C THR A 314 10.42 15.86 -27.22
N GLY A 315 9.74 14.70 -27.23
CA GLY A 315 10.02 13.57 -28.13
C GLY A 315 9.02 12.42 -27.98
N HIS A 316 9.06 11.39 -28.83
CA HIS A 316 8.10 10.28 -28.87
C HIS A 316 7.89 9.59 -27.50
N PHE A 317 6.70 9.76 -26.92
CA PHE A 317 6.42 9.49 -25.49
C PHE A 317 6.02 8.04 -25.17
N TYR A 318 5.43 7.29 -26.10
CA TYR A 318 4.99 5.91 -25.84
C TYR A 318 6.15 4.94 -25.57
N VAL A 319 7.27 5.10 -26.29
CA VAL A 319 8.47 4.28 -26.10
C VAL A 319 9.11 4.54 -24.73
N ALA A 320 9.10 5.79 -24.25
CA ALA A 320 9.70 6.15 -22.96
C ALA A 320 8.94 5.58 -21.75
N ASP A 321 7.59 5.49 -21.81
CA ASP A 321 6.79 4.92 -20.72
C ASP A 321 6.93 3.39 -20.67
N THR A 322 6.93 2.71 -21.82
CA THR A 322 7.18 1.26 -21.91
C THR A 322 8.58 0.90 -21.39
N LEU A 323 9.62 1.65 -21.80
CA LEU A 323 10.99 1.44 -21.29
C LEU A 323 11.08 1.65 -19.77
N LEU A 324 10.37 2.65 -19.23
CA LEU A 324 10.30 2.88 -17.79
C LEU A 324 9.60 1.74 -17.05
N GLN A 325 8.46 1.27 -17.56
CA GLN A 325 7.76 0.09 -17.03
C GLN A 325 8.68 -1.14 -17.02
N MET A 326 9.40 -1.37 -18.13
CA MET A 326 10.38 -2.45 -18.23
C MET A 326 11.52 -2.31 -17.21
N ALA A 327 12.05 -1.10 -17.01
CA ALA A 327 13.11 -0.86 -16.02
C ALA A 327 12.62 -1.14 -14.59
N LEU A 328 11.43 -0.65 -14.23
CA LEU A 328 10.81 -0.88 -12.92
C LEU A 328 10.58 -2.37 -12.66
N ILE A 329 10.03 -3.09 -13.65
CA ILE A 329 9.80 -4.53 -13.54
C ILE A 329 11.12 -5.30 -13.40
N ASN A 330 12.15 -4.96 -14.19
CA ASN A 330 13.47 -5.59 -14.08
C ASN A 330 14.11 -5.40 -12.70
N GLU A 331 13.98 -4.19 -12.12
CA GLU A 331 14.45 -3.92 -10.75
C GLU A 331 13.66 -4.76 -9.73
N GLY A 332 12.33 -4.87 -9.91
CA GLY A 332 11.46 -5.73 -9.09
C GLY A 332 11.84 -7.22 -9.15
N ILE A 333 12.10 -7.75 -10.35
CA ILE A 333 12.58 -9.13 -10.55
C ILE A 333 13.91 -9.34 -9.83
N THR A 334 14.87 -8.42 -10.02
CA THR A 334 16.19 -8.48 -9.36
C THR A 334 16.07 -8.48 -7.83
N MET A 335 15.11 -7.73 -7.28
CA MET A 335 14.80 -7.76 -5.85
C MET A 335 14.24 -9.12 -5.40
N CYS A 336 13.31 -9.70 -6.15
CA CYS A 336 12.76 -11.02 -5.86
C CYS A 336 13.85 -12.10 -5.88
N GLU A 337 14.78 -12.05 -6.83
CA GLU A 337 15.89 -13.00 -6.90
C GLU A 337 16.83 -12.92 -5.69
N ARG A 338 17.16 -11.70 -5.26
CA ARG A 338 17.96 -11.50 -4.04
C ARG A 338 17.23 -12.04 -2.82
N HIS A 339 15.92 -11.82 -2.73
CA HIS A 339 15.10 -12.33 -1.63
C HIS A 339 15.02 -13.86 -1.64
N LEU A 340 14.82 -14.50 -2.79
CA LEU A 340 14.81 -15.97 -2.90
C LEU A 340 16.15 -16.60 -2.50
N LYS A 341 17.27 -15.97 -2.87
CA LYS A 341 18.62 -16.38 -2.41
C LYS A 341 18.75 -16.23 -0.89
N GLN A 342 18.21 -15.17 -0.30
CA GLN A 342 18.19 -14.98 1.15
C GLN A 342 17.35 -16.05 1.84
N LEU A 343 16.13 -16.31 1.39
CA LEU A 343 15.25 -17.37 1.91
C LEU A 343 15.92 -18.74 1.86
N HIS A 344 16.69 -19.04 0.81
CA HIS A 344 17.43 -20.29 0.72
C HIS A 344 18.53 -20.39 1.78
N ARG A 345 19.32 -19.32 2.00
CA ARG A 345 20.33 -19.28 3.07
C ARG A 345 19.70 -19.39 4.45
N ASP A 346 18.61 -18.67 4.69
CA ASP A 346 17.89 -18.68 5.97
C ASP A 346 17.35 -20.07 6.28
N ARG A 347 16.78 -20.76 5.28
CA ARG A 347 16.36 -22.15 5.41
C ARG A 347 17.49 -23.06 5.89
N ILE A 348 18.66 -22.98 5.25
CA ILE A 348 19.82 -23.79 5.63
C ILE A 348 20.25 -23.44 7.06
N ALA A 349 20.35 -22.15 7.38
CA ALA A 349 20.73 -21.70 8.72
C ALA A 349 19.77 -22.20 9.81
N TYR A 350 18.45 -22.05 9.61
CA TYR A 350 17.45 -22.52 10.57
C TYR A 350 17.49 -24.04 10.76
N ILE A 351 17.65 -24.81 9.68
CA ILE A 351 17.74 -26.27 9.77
C ILE A 351 19.03 -26.69 10.51
N CYS A 352 20.17 -26.07 10.20
CA CYS A 352 21.44 -26.36 10.88
C CYS A 352 21.35 -26.04 12.38
N VAL A 353 20.78 -24.89 12.75
CA VAL A 353 20.56 -24.49 14.15
C VAL A 353 19.61 -25.48 14.85
N ALA A 354 18.51 -25.86 14.19
CA ALA A 354 17.57 -26.83 14.74
C ALA A 354 18.23 -28.19 15.02
N LEU A 355 19.04 -28.70 14.08
CA LEU A 355 19.76 -29.97 14.25
C LEU A 355 20.79 -29.90 15.38
N PHE A 356 21.56 -28.81 15.45
CA PHE A 356 22.53 -28.60 16.52
C PHE A 356 21.84 -28.55 17.90
N LEU A 357 20.76 -27.78 18.04
CA LEU A 357 20.00 -27.69 19.27
C LEU A 357 19.28 -28.98 19.63
N LEU A 358 18.83 -29.75 18.64
CA LEU A 358 18.20 -31.06 18.86
C LEU A 358 19.22 -32.07 19.42
N ILE A 359 20.45 -32.09 18.90
CA ILE A 359 21.54 -32.91 19.45
C ILE A 359 21.81 -32.51 20.90
N GLY A 360 21.97 -31.21 21.17
CA GLY A 360 22.15 -30.70 22.53
C GLY A 360 20.99 -31.06 23.48
N PHE A 361 19.75 -30.99 22.99
CA PHE A 361 18.57 -31.37 23.74
C PHE A 361 18.54 -32.86 24.10
N LEU A 362 18.93 -33.73 23.17
CA LEU A 362 19.04 -35.18 23.42
C LEU A 362 20.09 -35.47 24.50
N PHE A 363 21.25 -34.81 24.45
CA PHE A 363 22.27 -34.93 25.51
C PHE A 363 21.75 -34.44 26.87
N MET A 364 21.01 -33.33 26.90
CA MET A 364 20.39 -32.84 28.14
C MET A 364 19.31 -33.78 28.67
N SER A 365 18.64 -34.55 27.80
CA SER A 365 17.59 -35.50 28.20
C SER A 365 18.14 -36.60 29.10
N GLU A 366 19.32 -37.12 28.78
CA GLU A 366 19.98 -38.23 29.47
C GLU A 366 20.71 -37.81 30.77
N PHE A 367 20.94 -36.51 31.00
CA PHE A 367 21.76 -36.06 32.12
C PHE A 367 20.95 -35.97 33.45
N PRO A 368 21.32 -36.71 34.51
CA PRO A 368 20.67 -36.63 35.81
C PRO A 368 21.03 -35.32 36.52
N VAL A 369 20.03 -34.61 37.05
CA VAL A 369 20.21 -33.31 37.71
C VAL A 369 19.84 -33.40 39.19
N THR A 370 20.67 -32.82 40.05
CA THR A 370 20.43 -32.74 41.50
C THR A 370 19.16 -31.94 41.82
N TYR A 371 18.53 -32.25 42.95
CA TYR A 371 17.22 -31.70 43.33
C TYR A 371 17.16 -30.17 43.29
N VAL A 372 18.27 -29.50 43.66
CA VAL A 372 18.37 -28.02 43.71
C VAL A 372 18.18 -27.36 42.34
N TYR A 373 18.65 -27.97 41.25
CA TYR A 373 18.61 -27.38 39.90
C TYR A 373 17.51 -27.95 39.01
N ARG A 374 16.71 -28.89 39.51
CA ARG A 374 15.71 -29.63 38.73
C ARG A 374 14.75 -28.71 37.98
N THR A 375 14.20 -27.70 38.64
CA THR A 375 13.25 -26.75 38.03
C THR A 375 13.89 -25.92 36.93
N MET A 376 15.09 -25.37 37.17
CA MET A 376 15.80 -24.57 36.17
C MET A 376 16.14 -25.40 34.92
N PHE A 377 16.53 -26.66 35.11
CA PHE A 377 16.88 -27.55 34.01
C PHE A 377 15.65 -27.96 33.17
N ILE A 378 14.48 -28.14 33.80
CA ILE A 378 13.22 -28.35 33.09
C ILE A 378 12.86 -27.12 32.25
N LEU A 379 12.98 -25.91 32.82
CA LEU A 379 12.74 -24.66 32.07
C LEU A 379 13.68 -24.53 30.87
N LEU A 380 14.97 -24.83 31.05
CA LEU A 380 15.95 -24.82 29.97
C LEU A 380 15.56 -25.79 28.85
N LYS A 381 15.18 -27.03 29.19
CA LYS A 381 14.69 -28.02 28.21
C LYS A 381 13.48 -27.52 27.42
N LEU A 382 12.50 -26.93 28.10
CA LEU A 382 11.30 -26.37 27.46
C LEU A 382 11.65 -25.23 26.50
N VAL A 383 12.54 -24.31 26.92
CA VAL A 383 13.00 -23.21 26.07
C VAL A 383 13.77 -23.73 24.86
N THR A 384 14.73 -24.65 25.05
CA THR A 384 15.49 -25.24 23.95
C THR A 384 14.57 -25.96 22.96
N PHE A 385 13.63 -26.76 23.44
CA PHE A 385 12.65 -27.44 22.59
C PHE A 385 11.77 -26.44 21.82
N GLY A 386 11.31 -25.36 22.48
CA GLY A 386 10.57 -24.29 21.83
C GLY A 386 11.36 -23.61 20.70
N ILE A 387 12.66 -23.35 20.92
CA ILE A 387 13.55 -22.79 19.87
C ILE A 387 13.73 -23.78 18.72
N VAL A 388 13.89 -25.08 19.00
CA VAL A 388 13.99 -26.12 17.96
C VAL A 388 12.73 -26.13 17.10
N LEU A 389 11.54 -26.16 17.72
CA LEU A 389 10.27 -26.11 16.99
C LEU A 389 10.14 -24.85 16.13
N TYR A 390 10.52 -23.70 16.69
CA TYR A 390 10.54 -22.44 15.96
C TYR A 390 11.46 -22.50 14.74
N CYS A 391 12.71 -22.95 14.90
CA CYS A 391 13.65 -23.07 13.79
C CYS A 391 13.18 -24.07 12.73
N LEU A 392 12.58 -25.20 13.14
CA LEU A 392 12.00 -26.17 12.20
C LEU A 392 10.85 -25.54 11.41
N PHE A 393 9.93 -24.85 12.08
CA PHE A 393 8.82 -24.16 11.42
C PHE A 393 9.33 -23.10 10.42
N MET A 394 10.28 -22.26 10.85
CA MET A 394 10.90 -21.22 10.04
C MET A 394 11.63 -21.77 8.82
N GLY A 395 12.40 -22.86 9.01
CA GLY A 395 13.17 -23.50 7.94
C GLY A 395 12.34 -24.37 6.98
N THR A 396 11.09 -24.70 7.34
CA THR A 396 10.22 -25.57 6.53
C THR A 396 8.97 -24.83 6.04
N LEU A 397 7.86 -24.92 6.78
CA LEU A 397 6.54 -24.45 6.35
C LEU A 397 6.56 -22.95 6.03
N TRP A 398 7.12 -22.13 6.92
CA TRP A 398 7.14 -20.69 6.70
C TRP A 398 7.98 -20.30 5.49
N ASN A 399 9.18 -20.90 5.37
CA ASN A 399 10.04 -20.67 4.21
C ASN A 399 9.36 -21.05 2.89
N LEU A 400 8.58 -22.15 2.87
CA LEU A 400 7.83 -22.57 1.69
C LEU A 400 6.74 -21.57 1.31
N ILE A 401 5.98 -21.06 2.29
CA ILE A 401 4.95 -20.04 2.07
C ILE A 401 5.57 -18.78 1.45
N GLU A 402 6.61 -18.23 2.09
CA GLU A 402 7.27 -17.01 1.60
C GLU A 402 7.94 -17.19 0.24
N ARG A 403 8.57 -18.36 0.02
CA ARG A 403 9.17 -18.70 -1.26
C ARG A 403 8.11 -18.77 -2.36
N HIS A 404 6.97 -19.41 -2.12
CA HIS A 404 5.91 -19.53 -3.12
C HIS A 404 5.26 -18.18 -3.42
N GLY A 405 5.00 -17.34 -2.40
CA GLY A 405 4.51 -15.98 -2.60
C GLY A 405 5.47 -15.14 -3.44
N THR A 406 6.77 -15.17 -3.11
CA THR A 406 7.80 -14.45 -3.88
C THR A 406 7.95 -14.97 -5.30
N MET A 407 7.94 -16.30 -5.50
CA MET A 407 8.00 -16.90 -6.83
C MET A 407 6.79 -16.53 -7.68
N SER A 408 5.60 -16.50 -7.09
CA SER A 408 4.36 -16.10 -7.78
C SER A 408 4.46 -14.69 -8.33
N GLY A 409 4.87 -13.71 -7.51
CA GLY A 409 5.02 -12.34 -8.00
C GLY A 409 6.19 -12.16 -8.97
N LYS A 410 7.32 -12.88 -8.77
CA LYS A 410 8.45 -12.86 -9.71
C LYS A 410 8.02 -13.36 -11.10
N THR A 411 7.35 -14.51 -11.18
CA THR A 411 6.94 -15.10 -12.46
C THR A 411 5.86 -14.25 -13.17
N ALA A 412 4.98 -13.61 -12.41
CA ALA A 412 4.03 -12.64 -12.96
C ALA A 412 4.75 -11.40 -13.53
N MET A 413 5.76 -10.88 -12.84
CA MET A 413 6.62 -9.80 -13.33
C MET A 413 7.37 -10.18 -14.62
N GLU A 414 7.96 -11.38 -14.67
CA GLU A 414 8.62 -11.91 -15.88
C GLU A 414 7.64 -12.02 -17.06
N THR A 415 6.40 -12.45 -16.79
CA THR A 415 5.34 -12.53 -17.80
C THR A 415 4.96 -11.15 -18.33
N LYS A 416 4.76 -10.16 -17.45
CA LYS A 416 4.48 -8.78 -17.85
C LYS A 416 5.64 -8.18 -18.64
N LEU A 417 6.88 -8.42 -18.22
CA LEU A 417 8.08 -7.96 -18.93
C LEU A 417 8.14 -8.53 -20.35
N GLY A 418 7.86 -9.82 -20.53
CA GLY A 418 7.79 -10.44 -21.85
C GLY A 418 6.72 -9.80 -22.74
N GLY A 419 5.55 -9.48 -22.17
CA GLY A 419 4.50 -8.75 -22.87
C GLY A 419 4.93 -7.35 -23.33
N LEU A 420 5.64 -6.60 -22.48
CA LEU A 420 6.16 -5.27 -22.84
C LEU A 420 7.23 -5.34 -23.94
N GLN A 421 8.12 -6.33 -23.87
CA GLN A 421 9.15 -6.53 -24.90
C GLN A 421 8.55 -6.89 -26.28
N LEU A 422 7.45 -7.65 -26.30
CA LEU A 422 6.74 -7.95 -27.54
C LEU A 422 6.11 -6.68 -28.14
N ALA A 423 5.39 -5.90 -27.33
CA ALA A 423 4.78 -4.65 -27.77
C ALA A 423 5.81 -3.63 -28.27
N GLU A 424 6.96 -3.54 -27.61
CA GLU A 424 8.07 -2.68 -28.05
C GLU A 424 8.59 -3.11 -29.43
N ARG A 425 8.87 -4.40 -29.64
CA ARG A 425 9.34 -4.92 -30.94
C ARG A 425 8.35 -4.66 -32.07
N GLU A 426 7.05 -4.85 -31.82
CA GLU A 426 6.00 -4.57 -32.79
C GLU A 426 5.94 -3.08 -33.15
N SER A 427 6.17 -2.18 -32.19
CA SER A 427 6.17 -0.74 -32.44
C SER A 427 7.34 -0.26 -33.33
N TYR A 428 8.45 -1.00 -33.38
CA TYR A 428 9.60 -0.71 -34.26
C TYR A 428 9.51 -1.39 -35.64
N ALA A 429 8.55 -2.29 -35.84
CA ALA A 429 8.33 -2.99 -37.11
C ALA A 429 7.38 -2.23 -38.05
N ILE A 430 6.78 -1.13 -37.58
CA ILE A 430 5.93 -0.17 -38.31
C ILE A 430 6.78 1.05 -38.67
#